data_AF-A0A4W6DHR2-F1
#
_entry.id   AF-A0A4W6DHR2-F1
#
_cell.length_a   1.000
_cell.length_b   1.000
_cell.length_c   1.000
_cell.angle_alpha   90.00
_cell.angle_beta   90.00
_cell.angle_gamma   90.00
#
_symmetry.space_group_name_H-M   'P 1'
#
loop_
_entity.id
_entity.type
_entity.pdbx_description
1 polymer ?
#
loop_
_entity_poly.entity_id
_entity_poly.type
_entity_poly.pdbx_seq_one_letter_code
_entity_poly.pdbx_strand_id
1 'polypeptide(L)'
;MPEGPELHLASLYVNKMCEGVVFTGPVKKSEVSKSPEVPFTCEAYCIRAASRGKEVKLTLTPIKTDDTKQRVKAGQADQPMDIVFRFGMSGYFRFTAEDELPKHAHLRFYSKEKPCRVLSYVDVRRFGSWQPNGTWQPDRGPCVMFEYKMSPSHNLICLTNNLKPKMFC
;
A
#
# COMPACT_ATOMS: atom_id res chain seq x y z
N MET A 1 -3.31 -17.77 -2.10
CA MET A 1 -3.91 -16.58 -2.72
C MET A 1 -4.54 -15.82 -1.56
N PRO A 2 -4.13 -14.58 -1.30
CA PRO A 2 -4.43 -13.91 -0.07
C PRO A 2 -5.88 -13.47 -0.07
N GLU A 3 -6.55 -13.79 1.02
CA GLU A 3 -7.93 -13.44 1.28
C GLU A 3 -8.01 -12.15 2.12
N GLY A 4 -9.20 -11.57 2.23
CA GLY A 4 -9.40 -10.29 2.94
C GLY A 4 -8.70 -10.18 4.30
N PRO A 5 -8.78 -11.19 5.20
CA PRO A 5 -8.12 -11.14 6.50
C PRO A 5 -6.61 -10.98 6.43
N GLU A 6 -5.92 -11.63 5.49
CA GLU A 6 -4.47 -11.54 5.36
C GLU A 6 -4.03 -10.12 4.97
N LEU A 7 -4.75 -9.49 4.06
CA LEU A 7 -4.47 -8.11 3.65
C LEU A 7 -4.78 -7.12 4.77
N HIS A 8 -5.80 -7.40 5.57
CA HIS A 8 -6.09 -6.60 6.74
C HIS A 8 -4.97 -6.68 7.78
N LEU A 9 -4.51 -7.89 8.10
CA LEU A 9 -3.38 -8.08 9.00
C LEU A 9 -2.12 -7.40 8.48
N ALA A 10 -1.87 -7.44 7.16
CA ALA A 10 -0.75 -6.73 6.56
C ALA A 10 -0.87 -5.20 6.73
N SER A 11 -2.08 -4.64 6.59
CA SER A 11 -2.30 -3.21 6.82
C SER A 11 -2.08 -2.82 8.28
N LEU A 12 -2.54 -3.63 9.23
CA LEU A 12 -2.31 -3.42 10.66
C LEU A 12 -0.83 -3.52 11.01
N TYR A 13 -0.13 -4.50 10.42
CA TYR A 13 1.31 -4.65 10.58
C TYR A 13 2.06 -3.39 10.12
N VAL A 14 1.75 -2.87 8.93
CA VAL A 14 2.37 -1.64 8.44
C VAL A 14 2.08 -0.47 9.38
N ASN A 15 0.82 -0.28 9.79
CA ASN A 15 0.47 0.81 10.72
C ASN A 15 1.23 0.72 12.03
N LYS A 16 1.33 -0.48 12.62
CA LYS A 16 2.02 -0.70 13.90
C LYS A 16 3.53 -0.50 13.78
N MET A 17 4.15 -0.96 12.68
CA MET A 17 5.60 -0.85 12.50
C MET A 17 6.03 0.55 12.03
N CYS A 18 5.16 1.26 11.33
CA CYS A 18 5.38 2.64 10.89
C CYS A 18 4.90 3.69 11.91
N GLU A 19 4.29 3.28 13.02
CA GLU A 19 3.85 4.19 14.07
C GLU A 19 5.05 4.89 14.70
N GLY A 20 5.06 6.22 14.63
CA GLY A 20 6.17 7.04 15.12
C GLY A 20 7.40 7.07 14.21
N VAL A 21 7.44 6.31 13.11
CA VAL A 21 8.58 6.27 12.19
C VAL A 21 8.44 7.32 11.11
N VAL A 22 9.48 8.14 10.94
CA VAL A 22 9.57 9.12 9.85
C VAL A 22 10.39 8.55 8.70
N PHE A 23 9.83 8.60 7.49
CA PHE A 23 10.48 8.18 6.25
C PHE A 23 11.06 9.37 5.48
N THR A 24 12.06 9.10 4.65
CA THR A 24 12.77 10.15 3.89
C THR A 24 13.22 9.66 2.52
N GLY A 25 13.39 10.60 1.61
CA GLY A 25 13.89 10.35 0.26
C GLY A 25 12.85 9.81 -0.71
N PRO A 26 13.30 9.34 -1.89
CA PRO A 26 12.43 8.77 -2.90
C PRO A 26 12.05 7.32 -2.58
N VAL A 27 10.89 6.89 -3.09
CA VAL A 27 10.50 5.48 -3.06
C VAL A 27 11.33 4.71 -4.09
N LYS A 28 12.14 3.74 -3.64
CA LYS A 28 13.01 2.97 -4.54
C LYS A 28 12.32 1.72 -5.05
N LYS A 29 12.26 1.58 -6.37
CA LYS A 29 11.82 0.36 -7.06
C LYS A 29 13.02 -0.51 -7.42
N SER A 30 12.86 -1.83 -7.37
CA SER A 30 13.81 -2.74 -8.00
C SER A 30 13.69 -2.71 -9.53
N GLU A 31 14.80 -2.77 -10.25
CA GLU A 31 14.83 -2.81 -11.73
C GLU A 31 14.06 -4.00 -12.30
N VAL A 32 14.00 -5.10 -11.55
CA VAL A 32 13.40 -6.37 -12.00
C VAL A 32 11.86 -6.33 -11.99
N SER A 33 11.23 -5.35 -11.33
CA SER A 33 9.77 -5.25 -11.30
C SER A 33 9.22 -4.52 -12.52
N LYS A 34 8.24 -5.16 -13.19
CA LYS A 34 7.47 -4.60 -14.31
C LYS A 34 6.41 -3.58 -13.87
N SER A 35 6.18 -3.43 -12.57
CA SER A 35 5.21 -2.48 -12.03
C SER A 35 5.68 -1.02 -12.19
N PRO A 36 4.73 -0.06 -12.19
CA PRO A 36 5.04 1.36 -12.37
C PRO A 36 5.99 1.89 -11.30
N GLU A 37 6.78 2.89 -11.66
CA GLU A 37 7.56 3.66 -10.69
C GLU A 37 6.64 4.56 -9.88
N VAL A 38 7.07 4.88 -8.65
CA VAL A 38 6.33 5.74 -7.74
C VAL A 38 7.06 7.08 -7.71
N PRO A 39 6.56 8.12 -8.41
CA PRO A 39 7.22 9.43 -8.48
C PRO A 39 6.94 10.24 -7.21
N PHE A 40 7.36 9.72 -6.06
CA PHE A 40 7.23 10.36 -4.76
C PHE A 40 8.60 10.55 -4.12
N THR A 41 8.92 11.80 -3.80
CA THR A 41 10.14 12.18 -3.10
C THR A 41 9.78 13.20 -2.04
N CYS A 42 10.11 12.94 -0.78
CA CYS A 42 9.87 13.88 0.31
C CYS A 42 10.97 13.74 1.38
N GLU A 43 11.40 14.85 1.97
CA GLU A 43 12.44 14.84 3.01
C GLU A 43 11.95 14.23 4.34
N ALA A 44 10.66 14.34 4.65
CA ALA A 44 10.04 13.73 5.82
C ALA A 44 8.58 13.38 5.53
N TYR A 45 8.21 12.11 5.67
CA TYR A 45 6.82 11.66 5.48
C TYR A 45 6.48 10.48 6.38
N CYS A 46 5.20 10.32 6.67
CA CYS A 46 4.65 9.17 7.38
C CYS A 46 3.96 8.23 6.39
N ILE A 47 3.93 6.94 6.73
CA ILE A 47 3.24 5.90 5.96
C ILE A 47 2.08 5.37 6.80
N ARG A 48 0.90 5.33 6.21
CA ARG A 48 -0.28 4.65 6.77
C ARG A 48 -0.82 3.64 5.79
N ALA A 49 -1.42 2.58 6.29
CA ALA A 49 -2.01 1.52 5.50
C ALA A 49 -3.50 1.36 5.83
N ALA A 50 -4.29 1.09 4.80
CA ALA A 50 -5.67 0.67 4.91
C ALA A 50 -5.90 -0.56 4.03
N SER A 51 -6.78 -1.46 4.43
CA SER A 51 -7.16 -2.63 3.63
C SER A 51 -8.63 -2.55 3.22
N ARG A 52 -8.94 -2.92 1.99
CA ARG A 52 -10.32 -3.05 1.51
C ARG A 52 -10.45 -4.28 0.62
N GLY A 53 -11.14 -5.31 1.11
CA GLY A 53 -11.27 -6.58 0.40
C GLY A 53 -9.90 -7.20 0.09
N LYS A 54 -9.61 -7.41 -1.20
CA LYS A 54 -8.33 -7.99 -1.69
C LYS A 54 -7.33 -6.91 -2.15
N GLU A 55 -7.42 -5.71 -1.61
CA GLU A 55 -6.49 -4.61 -1.88
C GLU A 55 -5.97 -3.98 -0.58
N VAL A 56 -4.72 -3.53 -0.57
CA VAL A 56 -4.13 -2.70 0.49
C VAL A 56 -3.72 -1.37 -0.11
N LYS A 57 -4.08 -0.25 0.52
CA LYS A 57 -3.66 1.09 0.12
C LYS A 57 -2.68 1.63 1.15
N LEU A 58 -1.52 2.08 0.68
CA LEU A 58 -0.59 2.87 1.48
C LEU A 58 -0.76 4.35 1.15
N THR A 59 -0.89 5.18 2.17
CA THR A 59 -0.94 6.63 2.06
C THR A 59 0.38 7.19 2.60
N LEU A 60 1.12 7.86 1.73
CA LEU A 60 2.35 8.59 2.04
C LEU A 60 1.97 10.04 2.34
N THR A 61 2.10 10.47 3.59
CA THR A 61 1.73 11.83 4.02
C THR A 61 2.98 12.63 4.32
N PRO A 62 3.31 13.68 3.54
CA PRO A 62 4.44 14.55 3.85
C PRO A 62 4.22 15.26 5.19
N ILE A 63 5.25 15.33 6.02
CA ILE A 63 5.25 16.07 7.28
C ILE A 63 5.68 17.50 6.96
N LYS A 64 4.78 18.46 7.10
CA LYS A 64 5.11 19.88 7.02
C LYS A 64 5.81 20.28 8.32
N THR A 65 7.12 20.44 8.30
CA THR A 65 7.84 21.09 9.41
C THR A 65 7.56 22.58 9.34
N ASP A 66 7.06 23.15 10.44
CA ASP A 66 6.60 24.55 10.58
C ASP A 66 7.71 25.61 10.42
N ASP A 67 8.95 25.19 10.19
CA ASP A 67 10.07 26.10 10.02
C ASP A 67 10.07 26.71 8.61
N THR A 68 9.37 27.84 8.52
CA THR A 68 9.73 29.04 7.74
C THR A 68 10.08 28.83 6.27
N LYS A 69 9.17 29.23 5.36
CA LYS A 69 9.48 29.89 4.06
C LYS A 69 10.68 29.34 3.25
N GLN A 70 11.03 28.06 3.38
CA GLN A 70 12.05 27.44 2.55
C GLN A 70 11.36 27.01 1.28
N ARG A 71 11.69 27.73 0.20
CA ARG A 71 11.44 27.36 -1.20
C ARG A 71 11.36 25.85 -1.30
N VAL A 72 10.16 25.33 -1.60
CA VAL A 72 9.95 23.92 -1.96
C VAL A 72 11.06 23.57 -2.95
N LYS A 73 12.03 22.75 -2.54
CA LYS A 73 13.08 22.31 -3.45
C LYS A 73 12.38 21.61 -4.61
N ALA A 74 12.72 22.00 -5.83
CA ALA A 74 12.10 21.46 -7.04
C ALA A 74 12.14 19.92 -7.01
N GLY A 75 10.97 19.28 -6.92
CA GLY A 75 10.83 17.82 -6.88
C GLY A 75 10.34 17.20 -5.56
N GLN A 76 10.02 17.99 -4.52
CA GLN A 76 9.39 17.46 -3.30
C GLN A 76 7.86 17.37 -3.43
N ALA A 77 7.29 16.27 -2.95
CA ALA A 77 5.84 16.07 -2.86
C ALA A 77 5.25 16.87 -1.69
N ASP A 78 4.42 17.87 -2.01
CA ASP A 78 3.67 18.68 -1.03
C ASP A 78 2.28 18.08 -0.69
N GLN A 79 1.80 17.15 -1.53
CA GLN A 79 0.52 16.48 -1.34
C GLN A 79 0.69 15.02 -0.92
N PRO A 80 -0.23 14.47 -0.10
CA PRO A 80 -0.26 13.04 0.20
C PRO A 80 -0.43 12.21 -1.07
N MET A 81 0.26 11.08 -1.16
CA MET A 81 0.16 10.15 -2.28
C MET A 81 -0.36 8.79 -1.81
N ASP A 82 -1.37 8.29 -2.50
CA ASP A 82 -1.92 6.95 -2.27
C ASP A 82 -1.31 5.94 -3.26
N ILE A 83 -0.98 4.75 -2.78
CA ILE A 83 -0.48 3.63 -3.57
C ILE A 83 -1.32 2.40 -3.24
N VAL A 84 -2.03 1.86 -4.22
CA VAL A 84 -2.86 0.66 -4.05
C VAL A 84 -2.07 -0.57 -4.47
N PHE A 85 -1.95 -1.54 -3.57
CA PHE A 85 -1.26 -2.80 -3.73
C PHE A 85 -2.24 -3.97 -3.83
N ARG A 86 -1.85 -4.93 -4.65
CA ARG A 86 -2.45 -6.26 -4.77
C ARG A 86 -1.34 -7.27 -4.55
N PHE A 87 -1.47 -8.12 -3.53
CA PHE A 87 -0.38 -9.00 -3.11
C PHE A 87 -0.12 -10.18 -4.06
N GLY A 88 -1.01 -10.48 -5.01
CA GLY A 88 -0.84 -11.65 -5.87
C GLY A 88 -0.82 -12.92 -5.02
N MET A 89 0.06 -13.90 -5.28
CA MET A 89 0.12 -15.13 -4.46
C MET A 89 1.11 -15.08 -3.28
N SER A 90 2.12 -14.21 -3.34
CA SER A 90 3.27 -14.22 -2.43
C SER A 90 3.71 -12.84 -1.96
N GLY A 91 2.90 -11.81 -2.20
CA GLY A 91 3.17 -10.45 -1.75
C GLY A 91 2.99 -10.31 -0.25
N TYR A 92 3.92 -9.62 0.40
CA TYR A 92 3.80 -9.20 1.80
C TYR A 92 4.68 -7.97 2.08
N PHE A 93 4.39 -7.27 3.17
CA PHE A 93 5.24 -6.20 3.68
C PHE A 93 6.19 -6.74 4.75
N ARG A 94 7.42 -6.23 4.75
CA ARG A 94 8.40 -6.52 5.79
C ARG A 94 9.13 -5.25 6.18
N PHE A 95 9.26 -5.03 7.47
CA PHE A 95 10.09 -3.96 8.02
C PHE A 95 11.40 -4.58 8.51
N THR A 96 12.52 -4.23 7.87
CA THR A 96 13.86 -4.76 8.18
C THR A 96 14.84 -3.62 8.38
N ALA A 97 16.02 -3.90 8.93
CA ALA A 97 17.13 -2.98 8.84
C ALA A 97 17.68 -2.91 7.40
N GLU A 98 18.46 -1.87 7.10
CA GLU A 98 19.03 -1.64 5.76
C GLU A 98 20.01 -2.74 5.31
N ASP A 99 20.72 -3.36 6.25
CA ASP A 99 21.64 -4.49 6.06
C ASP A 99 20.91 -5.83 5.82
N GLU A 100 19.69 -5.99 6.32
CA GLU A 100 18.89 -7.21 6.21
C GLU A 100 17.84 -7.16 5.08
N LEU A 101 18.14 -6.45 3.99
CA LEU A 101 17.19 -6.27 2.89
C LEU A 101 16.86 -7.58 2.14
N PRO A 102 15.57 -7.96 2.03
CA PRO A 102 15.18 -9.16 1.29
C PRO A 102 15.52 -9.08 -0.20
N LYS A 103 16.02 -10.19 -0.79
CA LYS A 103 16.38 -10.28 -2.22
C LYS A 103 15.25 -9.88 -3.17
N HIS A 104 14.01 -10.23 -2.83
CA HIS A 104 12.82 -9.96 -3.62
C HIS A 104 12.05 -8.71 -3.15
N ALA A 105 12.74 -7.77 -2.48
CA ALA A 105 12.18 -6.47 -2.11
C ALA A 105 12.06 -5.58 -3.36
N HIS A 106 10.84 -5.49 -3.90
CA HIS A 106 10.53 -4.83 -5.16
C HIS A 106 10.23 -3.34 -5.01
N LEU A 107 9.69 -2.92 -3.86
CA LEU A 107 9.46 -1.53 -3.52
C LEU A 107 9.96 -1.27 -2.10
N ARG A 108 10.72 -0.19 -1.90
CA ARG A 108 11.44 0.09 -0.66
C ARG A 108 11.22 1.53 -0.21
N PHE A 109 10.92 1.71 1.07
CA PHE A 109 10.76 3.00 1.74
C PHE A 109 11.76 3.09 2.88
N TYR A 110 12.61 4.13 2.88
CA TYR A 110 13.70 4.29 3.83
C TYR A 110 13.30 5.22 4.97
N SER A 111 13.57 4.82 6.22
CA SER A 111 13.36 5.67 7.39
C SER A 111 14.46 6.73 7.51
N LYS A 112 14.15 7.86 8.13
CA LYS A 112 15.12 8.91 8.49
C LYS A 112 15.95 8.55 9.74
N GLU A 113 15.48 7.60 10.54
CA GLU A 113 16.08 7.19 11.80
C GLU A 113 17.44 6.49 11.63
N LYS A 114 18.23 6.44 12.71
CA LYS A 114 19.49 5.68 12.78
C LYS A 114 19.41 4.69 13.96
N PRO A 115 19.58 3.37 13.74
CA PRO A 115 19.87 2.72 12.46
C PRO A 115 18.72 2.81 11.45
N CYS A 116 19.07 2.94 10.17
CA CYS A 116 18.10 3.06 9.08
C CYS A 116 17.31 1.76 8.94
N ARG A 117 15.98 1.89 8.93
CA ARG A 117 15.03 0.81 8.71
C ARG A 117 14.34 1.01 7.37
N VAL A 118 13.99 -0.09 6.74
CA VAL A 118 13.39 -0.10 5.41
C VAL A 118 12.10 -0.90 5.43
N LEU A 119 11.00 -0.24 5.07
CA LEU A 119 9.76 -0.93 4.74
C LEU A 119 9.88 -1.43 3.30
N SER A 120 9.78 -2.75 3.12
CA SER A 120 9.90 -3.40 1.83
C SER A 120 8.63 -4.15 1.47
N TYR A 121 8.15 -3.95 0.24
CA TYR A 121 7.19 -4.85 -0.39
C TYR A 121 7.95 -6.00 -1.05
N VAL A 122 7.75 -7.21 -0.55
CA VAL A 122 8.42 -8.42 -1.02
C VAL A 122 7.43 -9.26 -1.78
N ASP A 123 7.79 -9.68 -3.00
CA ASP A 123 7.00 -10.61 -3.78
C ASP A 123 7.88 -11.54 -4.61
N VAL A 124 8.00 -12.79 -4.17
CA VAL A 124 8.90 -13.77 -4.82
C VAL A 124 8.41 -14.15 -6.22
N ARG A 125 7.08 -14.28 -6.41
CA ARG A 125 6.49 -14.74 -7.67
C ARG A 125 6.12 -13.59 -8.62
N ARG A 126 6.22 -12.33 -8.18
CA ARG A 126 5.98 -11.12 -9.00
C ARG A 126 4.60 -11.07 -9.64
N PHE A 127 3.60 -11.66 -8.98
CA PHE A 127 2.20 -11.57 -9.38
C PHE A 127 1.49 -10.38 -8.73
N GLY A 128 2.08 -9.83 -7.68
CA GLY A 128 1.61 -8.62 -7.07
C GLY A 128 1.85 -7.42 -7.96
N SER A 129 0.98 -6.43 -7.83
CA SER A 129 1.04 -5.19 -8.58
C SER A 129 0.70 -4.03 -7.66
N TRP A 130 1.20 -2.86 -8.00
CA TRP A 130 0.83 -1.62 -7.32
C TRP A 130 0.54 -0.52 -8.33
N GLN A 131 -0.28 0.43 -7.93
CA GLN A 131 -0.67 1.58 -8.74
C GLN A 131 -0.48 2.87 -7.92
N PRO A 132 0.47 3.75 -8.30
CA PRO A 132 0.61 5.07 -7.68
C PRO A 132 -0.59 5.95 -8.06
N ASN A 133 -1.02 6.81 -7.15
CA ASN A 133 -2.25 7.60 -7.25
C ASN A 133 -3.50 6.74 -7.56
N GLY A 134 -3.46 5.46 -7.18
CA GLY A 134 -4.54 4.53 -7.42
C GLY A 134 -5.71 4.77 -6.47
N THR A 135 -6.92 4.61 -7.00
CA THR A 135 -8.12 4.44 -6.18
C THR A 135 -8.45 2.96 -6.03
N TRP A 136 -9.30 2.62 -5.06
CA TRP A 136 -9.85 1.27 -4.95
C TRP A 136 -10.55 0.88 -6.25
N GLN A 137 -10.49 -0.38 -6.65
CA GLN A 137 -11.14 -0.82 -7.89
C GLN A 137 -12.66 -0.59 -7.81
N PRO A 138 -13.25 0.12 -8.79
CA PRO A 138 -14.69 0.42 -8.78
C PRO A 138 -15.55 -0.84 -8.99
N ASP A 139 -15.05 -1.82 -9.72
CA ASP A 139 -15.74 -3.08 -10.00
C ASP A 139 -15.70 -4.09 -8.82
N ARG A 140 -15.02 -3.73 -7.72
CA ARG A 140 -14.99 -4.55 -6.51
C ARG A 140 -16.13 -4.12 -5.58
N GLY A 141 -16.95 -5.10 -5.22
CA GLY A 141 -17.99 -4.93 -4.20
C GLY A 141 -17.44 -4.52 -2.83
N PRO A 142 -18.33 -4.17 -1.90
CA PRO A 142 -17.97 -3.68 -0.58
C PRO A 142 -17.11 -4.69 0.21
N CYS A 143 -16.26 -4.18 1.10
CA CYS A 143 -15.42 -5.04 1.93
C CYS A 143 -16.27 -5.84 2.92
N VAL A 144 -16.28 -7.18 2.81
CA VAL A 144 -17.07 -8.07 3.67
C VAL A 144 -16.80 -7.92 5.17
N MET A 145 -15.60 -7.45 5.56
CA MET A 145 -15.22 -7.29 6.96
C MET A 145 -15.66 -5.95 7.57
N PHE A 146 -15.63 -4.86 6.78
CA PHE A 146 -15.85 -3.49 7.30
C PHE A 146 -17.16 -2.86 6.83
N GLU A 147 -17.67 -3.29 5.68
CA GLU A 147 -18.84 -2.71 5.02
C GLU A 147 -20.04 -3.67 5.09
N TYR A 148 -20.07 -4.61 6.04
CA TYR A 148 -21.14 -5.62 6.19
C TYR A 148 -22.56 -5.01 6.29
N LYS A 149 -22.70 -3.81 6.87
CA LYS A 149 -23.98 -3.09 6.97
C LYS A 149 -24.42 -2.41 5.66
N MET A 150 -23.52 -2.26 4.69
CA MET A 150 -23.81 -1.84 3.31
C MET A 150 -23.75 -3.08 2.40
N SER A 151 -24.76 -3.89 2.14
CA SER A 151 -26.19 -3.84 2.42
C SER A 151 -26.78 -5.20 1.97
N PRO A 152 -27.85 -5.72 2.59
CA PRO A 152 -28.66 -6.80 2.00
C PRO A 152 -29.15 -6.43 0.60
N SER A 153 -29.33 -5.14 0.30
CA SER A 153 -29.77 -4.63 -1.00
C SER A 153 -28.72 -4.73 -2.12
N HIS A 154 -27.41 -4.63 -1.85
CA HIS A 154 -26.38 -4.80 -2.90
C HIS A 154 -26.28 -6.26 -3.37
N ASN A 155 -26.36 -7.21 -2.44
CA ASN A 155 -26.42 -8.64 -2.77
C ASN A 155 -27.72 -8.99 -3.53
N LEU A 156 -28.86 -8.39 -3.16
CA LEU A 156 -30.11 -8.54 -3.92
C LEU A 156 -30.01 -7.95 -5.34
N ILE A 157 -29.37 -6.78 -5.51
CA ILE A 157 -29.15 -6.14 -6.82
C ILE A 157 -28.20 -6.98 -7.71
N CYS A 158 -27.17 -7.59 -7.13
CA CYS A 158 -26.28 -8.49 -7.85
C CYS A 158 -26.97 -9.78 -8.33
N LEU A 159 -27.95 -10.31 -7.58
CA LEU A 159 -28.77 -11.46 -8.01
C LEU A 159 -29.64 -11.13 -9.23
N THR A 160 -30.09 -9.89 -9.38
CA THR A 160 -30.87 -9.43 -10.53
C THR A 160 -30.02 -9.09 -11.77
N ASN A 161 -28.74 -8.77 -11.58
CA ASN A 161 -27.84 -8.37 -12.66
C ASN A 161 -26.91 -9.52 -13.08
N ASN A 162 -27.32 -10.33 -14.07
CA ASN A 162 -26.48 -11.14 -14.99
C ASN A 162 -25.15 -11.74 -14.48
N LEU A 163 -25.02 -12.05 -13.18
CA LEU A 163 -23.97 -12.90 -12.68
C LEU A 163 -24.31 -14.30 -13.18
N LYS A 164 -23.56 -14.78 -14.19
CA LYS A 164 -23.70 -16.12 -14.73
C LYS A 164 -23.86 -17.12 -13.58
N PRO A 165 -24.85 -18.02 -13.61
CA PRO A 165 -25.03 -19.01 -12.56
C PRO A 165 -23.73 -19.80 -12.43
N LYS A 166 -23.00 -19.52 -11.34
CA LYS A 166 -21.82 -20.27 -10.95
C LYS A 166 -22.21 -21.08 -9.73
N MET A 167 -21.76 -22.33 -9.71
CA MET A 167 -21.96 -23.21 -8.58
C MET A 167 -21.35 -22.54 -7.33
N PHE A 168 -22.13 -22.47 -6.26
CA PHE A 168 -21.57 -22.15 -4.94
C PHE A 168 -20.72 -23.37 -4.54
N CYS A 169 -19.41 -23.19 -4.55
CA CYS A 169 -18.44 -24.21 -4.14
C CYS A 169 -18.39 -24.34 -2.61
#